data_AF-A0A7W4LLC6-F1
#
_entry.id   AF-A0A7W4LLC6-F1
#
_cell.length_a   1.000
_cell.length_b   1.000
_cell.length_c   1.000
_cell.angle_alpha   90.00
_cell.angle_beta   90.00
_cell.angle_gamma   90.00
#
_symmetry.space_group_name_H-M   'P 1'
#
loop_
_entity.id
_entity.type
_entity.pdbx_description
1 polymer ?
#
loop_
_entity_poly.entity_id
_entity_poly.type
_entity_poly.pdbx_seq_one_letter_code
_entity_poly.pdbx_strand_id
1 'polypeptide(L)'
;MRRTLLALSIALLPLSFAQAASHEHDHSHEEHGSLGAHEHGVASLNVALDGQTLEIQLESPAMNLVGFEHAASSDADKAKVAAARAQLEQPASLFNLPAAAGCTLAAMELHSPLFGKPAHEHTEAEHEHSHEHADVDADYRFDCNAPQHLTAIDLAVFFQQFPATEKLNAQLIGPSGQQGAELNKGNARLSF
;
A
#
# COMPACT_ATOMS: atom_id res chain seq x y z
N MET A 1 -44.69 -21.50 -30.79
CA MET A 1 -43.73 -21.51 -31.92
C MET A 1 -43.78 -20.15 -32.61
N ARG A 2 -42.83 -19.26 -32.31
CA ARG A 2 -42.59 -18.01 -33.03
C ARG A 2 -41.07 -17.79 -32.99
N ARG A 3 -40.41 -18.13 -34.09
CA ARG A 3 -38.96 -17.99 -34.28
C ARG A 3 -38.72 -16.63 -34.91
N THR A 4 -38.31 -15.65 -34.12
CA THR A 4 -37.78 -14.37 -34.61
C THR A 4 -36.30 -14.59 -34.95
N LEU A 5 -36.02 -14.68 -36.25
CA LEU A 5 -34.68 -14.73 -36.82
C LEU A 5 -34.13 -13.29 -36.85
N LEU A 6 -33.17 -12.99 -35.98
CA LEU A 6 -32.38 -11.75 -36.06
C LEU A 6 -31.22 -12.01 -37.03
N ALA A 7 -31.29 -11.40 -38.21
CA ALA A 7 -30.24 -11.47 -39.21
C ALA A 7 -29.03 -10.65 -38.75
N LEU A 8 -27.90 -11.33 -38.52
CA LEU A 8 -26.62 -10.75 -38.15
C LEU A 8 -25.89 -10.30 -39.43
N SER A 9 -25.94 -8.99 -39.73
CA SER A 9 -25.21 -8.38 -40.83
C SER A 9 -23.72 -8.25 -40.47
N ILE A 10 -22.93 -9.26 -40.84
CA ILE A 10 -21.47 -9.25 -40.72
C ILE A 10 -20.91 -8.36 -41.84
N ALA A 11 -20.53 -7.14 -41.51
CA ALA A 11 -19.79 -6.26 -42.40
C ALA A 11 -18.33 -6.73 -42.50
N LEU A 12 -17.93 -7.21 -43.68
CA LEU A 12 -16.54 -7.54 -44.04
C LEU A 12 -15.73 -6.26 -44.24
N LEU A 13 -14.83 -5.96 -43.30
CA LEU A 13 -13.78 -4.95 -43.45
C LEU A 13 -12.51 -5.58 -44.04
N PRO A 14 -11.80 -4.92 -44.98
CA PRO A 14 -10.58 -5.45 -45.58
C PRO A 14 -9.42 -5.45 -44.57
N LEU A 15 -8.81 -6.63 -44.39
CA LEU A 15 -7.53 -6.81 -43.72
C LEU A 15 -6.41 -6.15 -44.55
N SER A 16 -5.92 -5.01 -44.09
CA SER A 16 -4.62 -4.49 -44.52
C SER A 16 -3.52 -5.21 -43.73
N PHE A 17 -2.78 -6.09 -44.39
CA PHE A 17 -1.52 -6.62 -43.88
C PHE A 17 -0.44 -5.55 -44.03
N ALA A 18 0.08 -5.05 -42.90
CA ALA A 18 1.35 -4.32 -42.86
C ALA A 18 2.37 -5.17 -42.08
N GLN A 19 3.55 -5.31 -42.68
CA GLN A 19 4.65 -6.15 -42.24
C GLN A 19 5.25 -5.72 -40.89
N ALA A 20 5.70 -6.75 -40.17
CA ALA A 20 6.47 -6.70 -38.94
C ALA A 20 7.70 -5.79 -39.02
N ALA A 21 7.87 -4.98 -37.99
CA ALA A 21 9.18 -4.61 -37.47
C ALA A 21 9.29 -5.26 -36.09
N SER A 22 10.17 -6.25 -35.98
CA SER A 22 10.63 -6.81 -34.71
C SER A 22 11.38 -5.71 -33.97
N HIS A 23 10.76 -5.13 -32.94
CA HIS A 23 11.48 -4.40 -31.92
C HIS A 23 11.95 -5.40 -30.87
N GLU A 24 13.27 -5.51 -30.79
CA GLU A 24 13.97 -6.26 -29.75
C GLU A 24 13.57 -5.69 -28.38
N HIS A 25 13.27 -6.61 -27.47
CA HIS A 25 12.98 -6.34 -26.08
C HIS A 25 14.25 -5.80 -25.41
N ASP A 26 14.35 -4.49 -25.26
CA ASP A 26 15.16 -3.91 -24.18
C ASP A 26 14.22 -3.66 -23.01
N HIS A 27 14.31 -4.52 -22.00
CA HIS A 27 13.64 -4.32 -20.72
C HIS A 27 14.44 -3.28 -19.94
N SER A 28 14.28 -2.00 -20.28
CA SER A 28 14.54 -0.97 -19.30
C SER A 28 13.51 -1.17 -18.19
N HIS A 29 14.00 -1.51 -17.01
CA HIS A 29 13.20 -1.52 -15.79
C HIS A 29 12.62 -0.11 -15.62
N GLU A 30 11.39 0.10 -16.07
CA GLU A 30 10.56 1.20 -15.57
C GLU A 30 10.17 0.80 -14.15
N GLU A 31 11.13 0.97 -13.24
CA GLU A 31 10.85 1.20 -11.84
C GLU A 31 10.16 2.56 -11.80
N HIS A 32 8.84 2.54 -12.03
CA HIS A 32 7.96 3.65 -11.69
C HIS A 32 7.91 3.73 -10.15
N GLY A 33 9.03 4.02 -9.51
CA GLY A 33 9.03 4.66 -8.22
C GLY A 33 8.17 5.90 -8.40
N SER A 34 7.03 5.94 -7.72
CA SER A 34 6.06 7.03 -7.78
C SER A 34 6.80 8.37 -7.68
N LEU A 35 6.94 9.09 -8.80
CA LEU A 35 7.39 10.49 -8.83
C LEU A 35 6.26 11.41 -8.33
N GLY A 36 5.57 10.99 -7.27
CA GLY A 36 4.45 11.68 -6.68
C GLY A 36 4.95 12.87 -5.87
N ALA A 37 4.27 14.01 -5.97
CA ALA A 37 4.39 15.01 -4.91
C ALA A 37 3.71 14.41 -3.66
N HIS A 38 4.50 14.00 -2.68
CA HIS A 38 3.96 13.52 -1.41
C HIS A 38 3.62 14.70 -0.50
N GLU A 39 2.45 14.67 0.12
CA GLU A 39 2.01 15.71 1.06
C GLU A 39 2.35 15.25 2.48
N HIS A 40 3.21 15.99 3.18
CA HIS A 40 3.46 15.75 4.60
C HIS A 40 2.14 15.84 5.37
N GLY A 41 1.94 14.92 6.31
CA GLY A 41 0.68 14.74 7.01
C GLY A 41 -0.29 13.77 6.32
N VAL A 42 -0.09 13.43 5.05
CA VAL A 42 -1.00 12.56 4.29
C VAL A 42 -0.33 11.25 3.91
N ALA A 43 -1.02 10.14 4.16
CA ALA A 43 -0.62 8.81 3.72
C ALA A 43 -1.78 8.12 2.96
N SER A 44 -1.45 7.08 2.19
CA SER A 44 -2.41 6.28 1.44
C SER A 44 -2.58 4.91 2.11
N LEU A 45 -3.81 4.41 2.14
CA LEU A 45 -4.13 3.09 2.70
C LEU A 45 -5.02 2.31 1.72
N ASN A 46 -4.50 1.25 1.12
CA ASN A 46 -5.31 0.33 0.32
C ASN A 46 -5.67 -0.88 1.18
N VAL A 47 -6.94 -1.28 1.17
CA VAL A 47 -7.46 -2.42 1.92
C VAL A 47 -8.29 -3.29 0.98
N ALA A 48 -8.03 -4.59 0.97
CA ALA A 48 -8.82 -5.56 0.23
C ALA A 48 -9.19 -6.75 1.12
N LEU A 49 -10.48 -7.10 1.17
CA LEU A 49 -10.95 -8.35 1.75
C LEU A 49 -11.48 -9.25 0.64
N ASP A 50 -10.74 -10.31 0.33
CA ASP A 50 -11.12 -11.35 -0.63
C ASP A 50 -11.19 -12.73 0.05
N GLY A 51 -12.41 -13.26 0.16
CA GLY A 51 -12.68 -14.49 0.90
C GLY A 51 -12.23 -14.39 2.35
N GLN A 52 -11.20 -15.15 2.72
CA GLN A 52 -10.60 -15.17 4.06
C GLN A 52 -9.35 -14.29 4.17
N THR A 53 -8.91 -13.69 3.07
CA THR A 53 -7.66 -12.92 3.02
C THR A 53 -7.95 -11.45 3.14
N LEU A 54 -7.34 -10.81 4.14
CA LEU A 54 -7.32 -9.35 4.27
C LEU A 54 -5.92 -8.85 3.92
N GLU A 55 -5.83 -8.00 2.90
CA GLU A 55 -4.61 -7.28 2.54
C GLU A 55 -4.74 -5.81 2.94
N ILE A 56 -3.68 -5.27 3.51
CA ILE A 56 -3.55 -3.86 3.88
C ILE A 56 -2.20 -3.37 3.37
N GLN A 57 -2.22 -2.34 2.54
CA GLN A 57 -1.04 -1.66 2.04
C GLN A 57 -1.06 -0.21 2.55
N LEU A 58 0.01 0.21 3.20
CA LEU A 58 0.23 1.59 3.65
C LEU A 58 1.41 2.16 2.87
N GLU A 59 1.19 3.31 2.23
CA GLU A 59 2.24 4.09 1.57
C GLU A 59 2.28 5.47 2.25
N SER A 60 3.45 5.89 2.72
CA SER A 60 3.58 7.14 3.48
C SER A 60 4.96 7.76 3.35
N PRO A 61 5.05 9.09 3.22
CA PRO A 61 6.27 9.83 3.56
C PRO A 61 6.84 9.41 4.91
N ALA A 62 8.16 9.22 4.99
CA ALA A 62 8.80 8.96 6.28
C ALA A 62 8.61 10.12 7.26
N MET A 63 8.38 11.34 6.79
CA MET A 63 8.03 12.46 7.66
C MET A 63 6.81 12.17 8.55
N ASN A 64 5.84 11.41 8.06
CA ASN A 64 4.61 11.12 8.79
C ASN A 64 4.82 10.06 9.89
N LEU A 65 5.77 9.14 9.70
CA LEU A 65 5.98 7.99 10.58
C LEU A 65 7.22 8.14 11.48
N VAL A 66 8.27 8.76 10.95
CA VAL A 66 9.60 8.92 11.58
C VAL A 66 9.84 10.37 11.99
N GLY A 67 9.24 11.34 11.28
CA GLY A 67 9.42 12.78 11.53
C GLY A 67 10.58 13.42 10.77
N PHE A 68 11.14 12.74 9.77
CA PHE A 68 12.10 13.26 8.81
C PHE A 68 12.23 12.35 7.58
N GLU A 69 12.93 12.81 6.53
CA GLU A 69 13.15 12.07 5.27
C GLU A 69 14.64 11.96 4.88
N HIS A 70 15.55 12.59 5.62
CA HIS A 70 16.99 12.45 5.38
C HIS A 70 17.53 11.10 5.87
N ALA A 71 18.69 10.68 5.34
CA ALA A 71 19.36 9.47 5.80
C ALA A 71 19.70 9.53 7.30
N ALA A 72 19.32 8.49 8.06
CA ALA A 72 19.51 8.42 9.50
C ALA A 72 21.00 8.28 9.88
N SER A 73 21.67 9.40 10.16
CA SER A 73 23.12 9.44 10.46
C SER A 73 23.41 9.53 11.95
N SER A 74 22.59 10.28 12.71
CA SER A 74 22.73 10.41 14.16
C SER A 74 22.11 9.24 14.92
N ASP A 75 22.57 8.99 16.15
CA ASP A 75 21.97 7.95 17.01
C ASP A 75 20.50 8.23 17.33
N ALA A 76 20.12 9.51 17.42
CA ALA A 76 18.74 9.92 17.61
C ALA A 76 17.86 9.59 16.39
N ASP A 77 18.37 9.82 15.16
CA ASP A 77 17.66 9.48 13.93
C ASP A 77 17.49 7.96 13.80
N LYS A 78 18.56 7.20 14.03
CA LYS A 78 18.53 5.73 14.01
C LYS A 78 17.52 5.16 15.01
N ALA A 79 17.46 5.75 16.21
CA ALA A 79 16.50 5.34 17.23
C ALA A 79 15.05 5.61 16.81
N LYS A 80 14.76 6.75 16.16
CA LYS A 80 13.42 7.05 15.63
C LYS A 80 13.01 6.08 14.52
N VAL A 81 13.91 5.80 13.58
CA VAL A 81 13.67 4.83 12.51
C VAL A 81 13.41 3.44 13.09
N ALA A 82 14.23 2.98 14.03
CA ALA A 82 14.06 1.69 14.68
C ALA A 82 12.73 1.61 15.45
N ALA A 83 12.33 2.69 16.13
CA ALA A 83 11.06 2.76 16.84
C ALA A 83 9.87 2.71 15.87
N ALA A 84 9.89 3.48 14.78
CA ALA A 84 8.84 3.46 13.76
C ALA A 84 8.70 2.07 13.13
N ARG A 85 9.82 1.45 12.74
CA ARG A 85 9.84 0.07 12.23
C ARG A 85 9.24 -0.91 13.23
N ALA A 86 9.64 -0.85 14.50
CA ALA A 86 9.11 -1.75 15.54
C ALA A 86 7.59 -1.60 15.75
N GLN A 87 7.02 -0.40 15.57
CA GLN A 87 5.56 -0.20 15.59
C GLN A 87 4.89 -0.81 14.36
N LEU A 88 5.45 -0.59 13.16
CA LEU A 88 4.93 -1.16 11.91
C LEU A 88 5.01 -2.70 11.90
N GLU A 89 5.99 -3.28 12.57
CA GLU A 89 6.11 -4.72 12.78
C GLU A 89 5.02 -5.33 13.69
N GLN A 90 4.13 -4.51 14.24
CA GLN A 90 3.00 -4.91 15.09
C GLN A 90 1.63 -4.49 14.50
N PRO A 91 1.29 -4.90 13.26
CA PRO A 91 0.12 -4.37 12.54
C PRO A 91 -1.22 -4.73 13.19
N ALA A 92 -1.30 -5.86 13.91
CA ALA A 92 -2.49 -6.23 14.67
C ALA A 92 -2.87 -5.20 15.75
N SER A 93 -1.87 -4.48 16.29
CA SER A 93 -2.09 -3.40 17.25
C SER A 93 -2.44 -2.07 16.58
N LEU A 94 -1.92 -1.82 15.36
CA LEU A 94 -2.16 -0.59 14.61
C LEU A 94 -3.57 -0.52 13.98
N PHE A 95 -4.06 -1.64 13.44
CA PHE A 95 -5.32 -1.72 12.68
C PHE A 95 -6.53 -2.19 13.49
N ASN A 96 -6.33 -2.61 14.74
CA ASN A 96 -7.37 -3.01 15.70
C ASN A 96 -8.55 -3.77 15.07
N LEU A 97 -8.24 -4.91 14.45
CA LEU A 97 -9.23 -5.75 13.75
C LEU A 97 -10.21 -6.37 14.78
N PRO A 98 -11.51 -6.50 14.46
CA PRO A 98 -12.48 -7.15 15.35
C PRO A 98 -12.04 -8.57 15.70
N ALA A 99 -11.89 -8.88 16.99
CA ALA A 99 -11.46 -10.22 17.43
C ALA A 99 -12.36 -11.35 16.91
N ALA A 100 -13.65 -11.07 16.71
CA ALA A 100 -14.61 -12.02 16.15
C ALA A 100 -14.32 -12.40 14.69
N ALA A 101 -13.56 -11.60 13.94
CA ALA A 101 -13.11 -11.93 12.58
C ALA A 101 -12.01 -13.00 12.56
N GLY A 102 -11.31 -13.20 13.69
CA GLY A 102 -10.28 -14.22 13.83
C GLY A 102 -9.12 -14.03 12.85
N CYS A 103 -8.77 -12.78 12.54
CA CYS A 103 -7.67 -12.44 11.64
C CYS A 103 -6.31 -12.63 12.33
N THR A 104 -5.39 -13.30 11.64
CA THR A 104 -4.02 -13.56 12.10
C THR A 104 -3.03 -13.13 11.04
N LEU A 105 -1.92 -12.51 11.43
CA LEU A 105 -0.91 -12.03 10.48
C LEU A 105 -0.25 -13.23 9.79
N ALA A 106 -0.36 -13.29 8.47
CA ALA A 106 0.17 -14.34 7.62
C ALA A 106 1.47 -13.93 6.92
N ALA A 107 1.58 -12.67 6.51
CA ALA A 107 2.79 -12.11 5.91
C ALA A 107 2.87 -10.60 6.18
N MET A 108 4.10 -10.08 6.16
CA MET A 108 4.39 -8.66 6.29
C MET A 108 5.67 -8.34 5.55
N GLU A 109 5.66 -7.23 4.81
CA GLU A 109 6.83 -6.66 4.16
C GLU A 109 6.89 -5.16 4.47
N LEU A 110 8.07 -4.69 4.85
CA LEU A 110 8.31 -3.27 5.16
C LEU A 110 9.48 -2.81 4.30
N HIS A 111 9.24 -1.80 3.47
CA HIS A 111 10.23 -1.20 2.61
C HIS A 111 10.41 0.28 2.97
N SER A 112 11.67 0.71 3.05
CA SER A 112 12.05 2.11 3.12
C SER A 112 13.56 2.22 2.94
N PRO A 113 14.07 3.24 2.24
CA PRO A 113 15.50 3.56 2.23
C PRO A 113 16.08 3.77 3.65
N LEU A 114 15.23 4.12 4.63
CA LEU A 114 15.65 4.33 6.02
C LEU A 114 15.82 3.04 6.82
N PHE A 115 15.15 1.94 6.45
CA PHE A 115 15.12 0.72 7.28
C PHE A 115 16.39 -0.12 7.23
N GLY A 116 17.37 0.28 6.41
CA GLY A 116 18.67 -0.38 6.26
C GLY A 116 18.56 -1.77 5.64
N LYS A 117 19.63 -2.21 4.98
CA LYS A 117 19.74 -3.63 4.58
C LYS A 117 19.95 -4.50 5.84
N PRO A 118 19.39 -5.73 5.90
CA PRO A 118 19.78 -6.69 6.93
C PRO A 118 21.32 -6.84 6.96
N ALA A 119 21.90 -7.09 8.14
CA ALA A 119 23.28 -6.81 8.53
C ALA A 119 24.44 -7.55 7.78
N HIS A 120 24.29 -7.91 6.50
CA HIS A 120 25.27 -8.66 5.73
C HIS A 120 25.62 -8.13 4.33
N GLU A 121 25.21 -6.92 3.96
CA GLU A 121 25.70 -6.30 2.71
C GLU A 121 26.20 -4.88 2.92
N HIS A 122 27.53 -4.73 3.00
CA HIS A 122 28.19 -3.45 2.79
C HIS A 122 28.44 -3.29 1.29
N THR A 123 27.53 -2.60 0.62
CA THR A 123 27.81 -2.01 -0.70
C THR A 123 27.61 -0.51 -0.58
N GLU A 124 28.72 0.22 -0.67
CA GLU A 124 28.79 1.68 -0.81
C GLU A 124 27.84 2.11 -1.94
N ALA A 125 26.85 2.96 -1.64
CA ALA A 125 25.99 3.56 -2.64
C ALA A 125 26.51 4.96 -2.95
N GLU A 126 26.94 5.17 -4.19
CA GLU A 126 27.34 6.46 -4.73
C GLU A 126 26.15 7.43 -4.74
N HIS A 127 26.40 8.67 -4.33
CA HIS A 127 25.40 9.72 -4.23
C HIS A 127 25.02 10.27 -5.62
N GLU A 128 23.84 9.91 -6.13
CA GLU A 128 23.13 10.77 -7.08
C GLU A 128 22.19 11.70 -6.32
N HIS A 129 22.36 13.00 -6.54
CA HIS A 129 21.51 14.05 -6.00
C HIS A 129 20.17 14.07 -6.73
N SER A 130 19.27 13.16 -6.35
CA SER A 130 17.83 13.29 -6.56
C SER A 130 17.21 13.65 -5.22
N HIS A 131 16.33 14.65 -5.18
CA HIS A 131 15.51 14.96 -4.01
C HIS A 131 14.41 13.90 -3.85
N GLU A 132 14.80 12.63 -3.78
CA GLU A 132 13.87 11.54 -3.55
C GLU A 132 13.56 11.49 -2.06
N HIS A 133 12.30 11.74 -1.74
CA HIS A 133 11.78 11.63 -0.39
C HIS A 133 11.88 10.17 0.05
N ALA A 134 12.30 9.95 1.29
CA ALA A 134 12.32 8.61 1.84
C ALA A 134 10.88 8.21 2.19
N ASP A 135 10.25 7.40 1.35
CA ASP A 135 8.96 6.82 1.65
C ASP A 135 9.09 5.56 2.51
N VAL A 136 7.95 5.18 3.08
CA VAL A 136 7.73 3.93 3.80
C VAL A 136 6.53 3.23 3.17
N ASP A 137 6.80 2.05 2.65
CA ASP A 137 5.79 1.12 2.17
C ASP A 137 5.67 -0.04 3.15
N ALA A 138 4.43 -0.41 3.48
CA ALA A 138 4.15 -1.50 4.38
C ALA A 138 2.97 -2.34 3.89
N ASP A 139 3.26 -3.60 3.57
CA ASP A 139 2.31 -4.58 3.09
C ASP A 139 2.03 -5.60 4.18
N TYR A 140 0.76 -5.84 4.46
CA TYR A 140 0.30 -6.81 5.44
C TYR A 140 -0.73 -7.73 4.83
N ARG A 141 -0.57 -9.03 5.06
CA ARG A 141 -1.59 -10.04 4.75
C ARG A 141 -2.04 -10.73 6.02
N PHE A 142 -3.35 -10.77 6.24
CA PHE A 142 -3.98 -11.49 7.33
C PHE A 142 -4.87 -12.61 6.80
N ASP A 143 -4.85 -13.75 7.49
CA ASP A 143 -5.81 -14.83 7.30
C ASP A 143 -6.90 -14.71 8.36
N CYS A 144 -8.15 -14.49 7.93
CA CYS A 144 -9.32 -14.31 8.76
C CYS A 144 -10.22 -15.54 8.73
N ASN A 145 -10.43 -16.17 9.90
CA ASN A 145 -11.27 -17.37 10.02
C ASN A 145 -12.77 -17.10 9.87
N ALA A 146 -13.22 -15.88 10.17
CA ALA A 146 -14.61 -15.48 10.11
C ALA A 146 -14.75 -14.06 9.51
N PRO A 147 -14.39 -13.88 8.23
CA PRO A 147 -14.29 -12.57 7.58
C PRO A 147 -15.60 -11.77 7.60
N GLN A 148 -16.76 -12.42 7.69
CA GLN A 148 -18.06 -11.77 7.87
C GLN A 148 -18.20 -10.93 9.16
N HIS A 149 -17.30 -11.12 10.15
CA HIS A 149 -17.26 -10.33 11.37
C HIS A 149 -16.28 -9.14 11.28
N LEU A 150 -15.50 -9.04 10.20
CA LEU A 150 -14.65 -7.89 9.90
C LEU A 150 -15.52 -6.75 9.36
N THR A 151 -16.21 -6.06 10.27
CA THR A 151 -17.16 -4.98 9.93
C THR A 151 -16.48 -3.61 9.81
N ALA A 152 -15.29 -3.46 10.37
CA ALA A 152 -14.48 -2.26 10.27
C ALA A 152 -13.02 -2.53 10.64
N ILE A 153 -12.14 -1.61 10.24
CA ILE A 153 -10.77 -1.43 10.72
C ILE A 153 -10.76 -0.14 11.54
N ASP A 154 -10.13 -0.18 12.72
CA ASP A 154 -10.00 0.98 13.61
C ASP A 154 -8.54 1.42 13.69
N LEU A 155 -8.26 2.62 13.17
CA LEU A 155 -6.94 3.21 13.07
C LEU A 155 -6.66 4.21 14.19
N ALA A 156 -7.46 4.24 15.26
CA ALA A 156 -7.22 5.16 16.37
C ALA A 156 -5.82 4.99 17.00
N VAL A 157 -5.37 3.74 17.15
CA VAL A 157 -4.02 3.43 17.66
C VAL A 157 -2.94 3.85 16.67
N PHE A 158 -3.16 3.64 15.37
CA PHE A 158 -2.25 4.12 14.33
C PHE A 158 -2.00 5.63 14.44
N PHE A 159 -3.06 6.45 14.51
CA PHE A 159 -2.92 7.91 14.66
C PHE A 159 -2.32 8.35 16.00
N GLN A 160 -2.38 7.51 17.03
CA GLN A 160 -1.71 7.76 18.32
C GLN A 160 -0.21 7.48 18.23
N GLN A 161 0.19 6.40 17.55
CA GLN A 161 1.60 6.03 17.36
C GLN A 161 2.30 6.94 16.35
N PHE A 162 1.59 7.37 15.30
CA PHE A 162 2.09 8.23 14.24
C PHE A 162 1.32 9.55 14.20
N PRO A 163 1.53 10.45 15.17
CA PRO A 163 0.75 11.68 15.30
C PRO A 163 1.03 12.70 14.19
N ALA A 164 2.13 12.55 13.44
CA ALA A 164 2.45 13.37 12.28
C ALA A 164 1.68 12.92 11.03
N THR A 165 1.07 11.73 11.00
CA THR A 165 0.03 11.41 10.03
C THR A 165 -1.26 12.12 10.43
N GLU A 166 -1.62 13.17 9.70
CA GLU A 166 -2.85 13.94 9.91
C GLU A 166 -4.04 13.27 9.21
N LYS A 167 -3.77 12.60 8.09
CA LYS A 167 -4.78 12.10 7.16
C LYS A 167 -4.36 10.78 6.51
N LEU A 168 -5.32 9.86 6.39
CA LEU A 168 -5.20 8.67 5.55
C LEU A 168 -6.25 8.72 4.45
N ASN A 169 -5.80 8.72 3.19
CA ASN A 169 -6.66 8.47 2.04
C ASN A 169 -6.80 6.96 1.87
N ALA A 170 -7.93 6.42 2.29
CA ALA A 170 -8.20 4.99 2.26
C ALA A 170 -8.99 4.59 1.02
N GLN A 171 -8.60 3.50 0.38
CA GLN A 171 -9.41 2.75 -0.58
C GLN A 171 -9.70 1.38 0.00
N LEU A 172 -10.96 0.97 -0.03
CA LEU A 172 -11.40 -0.32 0.50
C LEU A 172 -12.17 -1.09 -0.57
N ILE A 173 -11.76 -2.32 -0.80
CA ILE A 173 -12.46 -3.30 -1.63
C ILE A 173 -12.92 -4.44 -0.71
N GLY A 174 -14.22 -4.73 -0.72
CA GLY A 174 -14.77 -5.81 0.09
C GLY A 174 -16.10 -6.35 -0.46
N PRO A 175 -16.84 -7.13 0.34
CA PRO A 175 -18.10 -7.75 -0.10
C PRO A 175 -19.17 -6.76 -0.58
N SER A 176 -19.11 -5.52 -0.09
CA SER A 176 -20.03 -4.43 -0.44
C SER A 176 -19.60 -3.66 -1.71
N GLY A 177 -18.46 -4.01 -2.33
CA GLY A 177 -17.86 -3.30 -3.46
C GLY A 177 -16.63 -2.48 -3.08
N GLN A 178 -16.28 -1.49 -3.92
CA GLN A 178 -15.17 -0.56 -3.69
C GLN A 178 -15.69 0.77 -3.12
N GLN A 179 -14.97 1.33 -2.17
CA GLN A 179 -15.21 2.66 -1.63
C GLN A 179 -13.91 3.38 -1.28
N GLY A 180 -13.97 4.72 -1.25
CA GLY A 180 -12.91 5.58 -0.73
C GLY A 180 -13.35 6.28 0.55
N ALA A 181 -12.42 6.52 1.47
CA ALA A 181 -12.66 7.25 2.70
C ALA A 181 -11.44 8.11 3.06
N GLU A 182 -11.70 9.25 3.71
CA GLU A 182 -10.65 10.04 4.34
C GLU A 182 -10.74 9.84 5.86
N LEU A 183 -9.64 9.39 6.46
CA LEU A 183 -9.56 9.09 7.89
C LEU A 183 -8.60 10.05 8.58
N ASN A 184 -8.89 10.37 9.84
CA ASN A 184 -8.05 11.21 10.69
C ASN A 184 -8.32 10.87 12.16
N LYS A 185 -7.64 11.55 13.09
CA LYS A 185 -7.81 11.36 14.55
C LYS A 185 -9.26 11.48 15.04
N GLY A 186 -10.10 12.28 14.39
CA GLY A 186 -11.51 12.46 14.73
C GLY A 186 -12.46 11.47 14.03
N ASN A 187 -11.99 10.79 12.97
CA ASN A 187 -12.72 9.78 12.21
C ASN A 187 -11.76 8.68 11.75
N ALA A 188 -11.38 7.79 12.68
CA ALA A 188 -10.35 6.77 12.45
C ALA A 188 -10.92 5.39 12.05
N ARG A 189 -12.22 5.29 11.76
CA ARG A 189 -12.89 4.02 11.50
C ARG A 189 -13.20 3.84 10.01
N LEU A 190 -12.65 2.80 9.39
CA LEU A 190 -12.95 2.39 8.03
C LEU A 190 -13.93 1.21 8.06
N SER A 191 -15.13 1.35 7.49
CA SER A 191 -16.19 0.33 7.58
C SER A 191 -16.34 -0.45 6.28
N PHE A 192 -16.61 -1.76 6.36
CA PHE A 192 -16.86 -2.67 5.21
C PHE A 192 -18.31 -2.63 4.72
#